data_AF-A0A5P0ZI61-F1
#
_entry.id   AF-A0A5P0ZI61-F1
#
_cell.length_a   1.000
_cell.length_b   1.000
_cell.length_c   1.000
_cell.angle_alpha   90.00
_cell.angle_beta   90.00
_cell.angle_gamma   90.00
#
_symmetry.space_group_name_H-M   'P 1'
#
loop_
_entity.id
_entity.type
_entity.pdbx_description
1 polymer ?
#
loop_
_entity_poly.entity_id
_entity_poly.type
_entity_poly.pdbx_seq_one_letter_code
_entity_poly.pdbx_strand_id
1 'polypeptide(L)' 'MENDKSKKMTNLDWYNLVKDEPYEVVIFDKDGHYDPKKSPEFNDWMKNG' A
#
# COMPACT_ATOMS: atom_id res chain seq x y z
N MET A 1 1.20 -37.32 -4.35
CA MET A 1 0.80 -36.77 -3.04
C MET A 1 0.36 -35.34 -3.29
N GLU A 2 -0.91 -35.16 -3.57
CA GLU A 2 -1.49 -33.88 -3.94
C GLU A 2 -2.36 -33.45 -2.77
N ASN A 3 -1.92 -32.43 -2.05
CA ASN A 3 -2.70 -31.73 -1.04
C ASN A 3 -2.08 -30.33 -0.90
N ASP A 4 -2.08 -29.57 -1.99
CA ASP A 4 -1.91 -28.13 -1.93
C ASP A 4 -3.18 -27.55 -1.29
N LYS A 5 -3.22 -27.59 0.04
CA LYS A 5 -4.22 -26.87 0.81
C LYS A 5 -3.83 -25.41 0.72
N SER A 6 -4.51 -24.63 -0.12
CA SER A 6 -4.42 -23.18 -0.09
C SER A 6 -4.75 -22.72 1.34
N LYS A 7 -3.70 -22.52 2.15
CA LYS A 7 -3.83 -22.06 3.52
C LYS A 7 -4.41 -20.67 3.41
N LYS A 8 -5.69 -20.51 3.76
CA LYS A 8 -6.30 -19.19 3.85
C LYS A 8 -5.51 -18.39 4.88
N MET A 9 -4.80 -17.38 4.40
CA MET A 9 -4.11 -16.44 5.25
C MET A 9 -5.12 -15.74 6.16
N THR A 10 -4.79 -15.67 7.44
CA THR A 10 -5.56 -14.88 8.41
C THR A 10 -5.26 -13.40 8.25
N ASN A 11 -6.08 -12.54 8.86
CA ASN A 11 -5.80 -11.10 8.92
C ASN A 11 -4.43 -10.79 9.55
N LEU A 12 -4.00 -11.61 10.54
CA LEU A 12 -2.70 -11.47 11.18
C LEU A 12 -1.55 -11.89 10.26
N ASP A 13 -1.75 -12.93 9.44
CA ASP A 13 -0.76 -13.34 8.44
C ASP A 13 -0.55 -12.24 7.40
N TRP A 14 -1.63 -11.64 6.90
CA TRP A 14 -1.56 -10.51 5.97
C TRP A 14 -0.90 -9.28 6.61
N TYR A 15 -1.27 -8.94 7.85
CA TYR A 15 -0.64 -7.83 8.57
C TYR A 15 0.86 -8.05 8.71
N ASN A 16 1.29 -9.24 9.15
CA ASN A 16 2.71 -9.54 9.32
C ASN A 16 3.50 -9.55 8.01
N LEU A 17 2.85 -9.81 6.87
CA LEU A 17 3.48 -9.78 5.57
C LEU A 17 3.82 -8.35 5.12
N VAL A 18 2.96 -7.37 5.44
CA VAL A 18 3.05 -6.01 4.87
C VAL A 18 3.43 -4.94 5.90
N LYS A 19 3.48 -5.26 7.19
CA LYS A 19 3.73 -4.30 8.27
C LYS A 19 5.07 -3.55 8.17
N ASP A 20 6.07 -4.18 7.54
CA ASP A 20 7.42 -3.64 7.42
C ASP A 20 7.62 -2.94 6.07
N GLU A 21 6.63 -3.02 5.16
CA GLU A 21 6.71 -2.36 3.87
C GLU A 21 6.52 -0.84 4.06
N PRO A 22 7.47 -0.02 3.61
CA PRO A 22 7.34 1.42 3.71
C PRO A 22 6.18 1.88 2.83
N TYR A 23 5.16 2.47 3.44
CA TYR A 23 4.07 3.11 2.72
C TYR A 23 4.12 4.62 2.90
N GLU A 24 3.88 5.33 1.80
CA GLU A 24 3.71 6.78 1.84
C GLU A 24 2.28 7.12 2.30
N VAL A 25 2.15 8.01 3.28
CA VAL A 25 0.86 8.55 3.69
C VAL A 25 0.57 9.81 2.89
N VAL A 26 -0.39 9.73 1.99
CA VAL A 26 -0.85 10.88 1.20
C VAL A 26 -1.97 11.59 1.94
N ILE A 27 -1.74 12.85 2.31
CA ILE A 27 -2.75 13.69 2.98
C ILE A 27 -3.37 14.61 1.94
N PHE A 28 -4.69 14.53 1.82
CA PHE A 28 -5.48 15.41 0.99
C PHE A 28 -6.10 16.53 1.84
N ASP A 29 -6.14 17.74 1.29
CA ASP A 29 -6.90 18.83 1.87
C ASP A 29 -8.41 18.66 1.60
N LYS A 30 -9.21 19.62 2.09
CA LYS A 30 -10.67 19.59 1.96
C LYS A 30 -11.16 19.68 0.51
N ASP A 31 -10.34 20.21 -0.39
CA ASP A 31 -10.64 20.37 -1.80
C ASP A 31 -10.07 19.22 -2.64
N GLY A 32 -9.43 18.24 -1.99
CA GLY A 32 -8.87 17.04 -2.62
C GLY A 32 -7.49 17.24 -3.24
N HIS A 33 -6.79 18.34 -2.93
CA HIS A 33 -5.41 18.52 -3.36
C HIS A 33 -4.44 17.86 -2.38
N TYR A 34 -3.31 17.39 -2.92
CA TYR A 34 -2.17 16.92 -2.15
C TYR A 34 -0.93 17.71 -2.56
N ASP A 35 0.09 17.73 -1.71
CA ASP A 35 1.37 18.36 -2.00
C ASP A 35 2.32 17.34 -2.65
N PRO A 36 2.68 17.47 -3.95
CA PRO A 36 3.57 16.54 -4.63
C PRO A 36 4.96 16.44 -4.02
N LYS A 37 5.39 17.44 -3.24
CA LYS A 37 6.69 17.42 -2.56
C LYS A 37 6.64 16.60 -1.27
N LYS A 38 5.47 16.51 -0.64
CA LYS A 38 5.26 15.68 0.56
C LYS A 38 4.90 14.23 0.21
N SER A 39 4.38 14.01 -1.00
CA SER A 39 4.04 12.69 -1.51
C SER A 39 4.67 12.42 -2.89
N PRO A 40 6.02 12.42 -3.01
CA PRO A 40 6.71 12.27 -4.28
C PRO A 40 6.43 10.93 -4.98
N GLU A 41 6.33 9.83 -4.24
CA GLU A 41 6.10 8.49 -4.82
C GLU A 41 4.69 8.40 -5.42
N PHE A 42 3.68 8.89 -4.68
CA PHE A 42 2.32 8.99 -5.18
C PHE A 42 2.23 9.90 -6.41
N ASN A 43 2.93 11.04 -6.40
CA ASN A 43 2.95 11.94 -7.55
C ASN A 43 3.59 11.29 -8.78
N ASP A 44 4.65 10.51 -8.61
CA ASP A 44 5.31 9.80 -9.71
C ASP A 44 4.38 8.73 -10.31
N TRP A 45 3.76 7.90 -9.46
CA TRP A 45 2.77 6.91 -9.89
C TRP A 45 1.62 7.53 -10.69
N MET A 46 1.07 8.65 -10.23
CA MET A 46 -0.03 9.34 -10.91
C MET A 46 0.35 9.94 -12.26
N LYS A 47 1.64 10.20 -12.51
CA LYS A 47 2.14 10.84 -13.75
C LYS A 47 2.75 9.85 -14.73
N ASN A 48 3.39 8.79 -14.24
CA ASN A 48 4.29 7.94 -14.99
C ASN A 48 3.91 6.43 -14.93
N GLY A 49 2.79 6.08 -14.28
CA GLY A 49 2.37 4.70 -13.99
C GLY A 49 2.43 3.70 -15.13
#